data_AF-A0A8S9NIF7-F1
#
_entry.id   AF-A0A8S9NIF7-F1
#
_cell.length_a   1.000
_cell.length_b   1.000
_cell.length_c   1.000
_cell.angle_alpha   90.00
_cell.angle_beta   90.00
_cell.angle_gamma   90.00
#
_symmetry.space_group_name_H-M   'P 1'
#
loop_
_entity.id
_entity.type
_entity.pdbx_description
1 polymer ?
#
loop_
_entity_poly.entity_id
_entity_poly.type
_entity_poly.pdbx_seq_one_letter_code
_entity_poly.pdbx_strand_id
1 'polypeptide(L)'
;MHVNIYDYDVLLTTKIVNNIRYGGGANELADGYNKGTGLGAEIIGTFVLVYTVFSATDPKRSERDSHIPVLAPLPIGFAVFMVHLATIPITGTGINPARSFGAAVIYNQEKAWDDQWIFWVGPMIGAAAAALYHQFVLRAAGIKSLGSFRSSA
;
A
#
# COMPACT_ATOMS: atom_id res chain seq x y z
N MET A 1 -11.67 -42.80 -12.63
CA MET A 1 -12.15 -41.70 -11.77
C MET A 1 -12.89 -40.72 -12.68
N HIS A 2 -14.19 -40.88 -12.84
CA HIS A 2 -15.02 -40.10 -13.77
C HIS A 2 -15.63 -38.94 -12.96
N VAL A 3 -15.15 -37.71 -13.15
CA VAL A 3 -15.74 -36.52 -12.55
C VAL A 3 -16.84 -36.04 -13.51
N ASN A 4 -18.09 -35.98 -13.04
CA ASN A 4 -19.24 -35.64 -13.87
C ASN A 4 -19.28 -34.14 -14.18
N ILE A 5 -19.77 -33.77 -15.37
CA ILE A 5 -19.86 -32.37 -15.81
C ILE A 5 -20.67 -31.48 -14.84
N TYR A 6 -21.68 -32.07 -14.19
CA TYR A 6 -22.50 -31.40 -13.18
C TYR A 6 -21.75 -31.07 -11.88
N ASP A 7 -20.72 -31.84 -11.50
CA ASP A 7 -19.87 -31.49 -10.35
C ASP A 7 -19.05 -30.23 -10.64
N TYR A 8 -18.62 -30.03 -11.89
CA TYR A 8 -17.89 -28.83 -12.29
C TYR A 8 -18.77 -27.57 -12.20
N ASP A 9 -20.03 -27.64 -12.62
CA ASP A 9 -20.96 -26.50 -12.55
C ASP A 9 -21.28 -26.11 -11.10
N VAL A 10 -21.49 -27.09 -10.21
CA VAL A 10 -21.71 -26.82 -8.78
C VAL A 10 -20.44 -26.28 -8.13
N LEU A 11 -19.26 -26.84 -8.44
CA LEU A 11 -17.98 -26.33 -7.94
C LEU A 11 -17.69 -24.91 -8.44
N LEU A 12 -17.94 -24.61 -9.72
CA LEU A 12 -17.73 -23.29 -10.30
C LEU A 12 -18.68 -22.26 -9.68
N THR A 13 -19.96 -22.61 -9.56
CA THR A 13 -20.98 -21.78 -8.90
C THR A 13 -20.61 -21.52 -7.45
N THR A 14 -20.19 -22.54 -6.70
CA THR A 14 -19.81 -22.39 -5.29
C THR A 14 -18.56 -21.52 -5.14
N LYS A 15 -17.57 -21.66 -6.03
CA LYS A 15 -16.38 -20.79 -6.06
C LYS A 15 -16.75 -19.34 -6.37
N ILE A 16 -17.61 -19.10 -7.36
CA ILE A 16 -18.06 -17.76 -7.75
C ILE A 16 -18.87 -17.11 -6.61
N VAL A 17 -19.83 -17.84 -6.04
CA VAL A 17 -20.67 -17.34 -4.92
C VAL A 17 -19.83 -17.04 -3.68
N ASN A 18 -18.83 -17.87 -3.36
CA ASN A 18 -17.92 -17.59 -2.26
C ASN A 18 -17.02 -16.38 -2.53
N ASN A 19 -16.53 -16.22 -3.77
CA ASN A 19 -15.73 -15.05 -4.15
C ASN A 19 -16.52 -13.76 -3.93
N ILE A 20 -17.80 -13.74 -4.34
CA ILE A 20 -18.73 -12.62 -4.16
C ILE A 20 -19.06 -12.38 -2.68
N ARG A 21 -19.25 -13.44 -1.89
CA ARG A 21 -19.57 -13.32 -0.45
C ARG A 21 -18.45 -12.76 0.42
N TYR A 22 -17.19 -12.99 0.04
CA TYR A 22 -16.02 -12.54 0.80
C TYR A 22 -15.23 -11.41 0.09
N GLY A 23 -15.78 -10.82 -0.96
CA GLY A 23 -15.19 -9.70 -1.70
C GLY A 23 -13.93 -10.03 -2.51
N GLY A 24 -13.57 -11.32 -2.66
CA GLY A 24 -12.41 -11.79 -3.42
C GLY A 24 -11.04 -11.20 -3.05
N GLY A 25 -10.94 -10.55 -1.89
CA GLY A 25 -9.76 -9.79 -1.49
C GLY A 25 -9.55 -8.50 -2.29
N ALA A 26 -10.52 -8.07 -3.11
CA ALA A 26 -10.49 -6.78 -3.80
C ALA A 26 -10.62 -5.65 -2.79
N ASN A 27 -9.94 -4.54 -3.09
CA ASN A 27 -10.09 -3.33 -2.31
C ASN A 27 -11.31 -2.58 -2.81
N GLU A 28 -12.19 -2.22 -1.89
CA GLU A 28 -13.41 -1.51 -2.18
C GLU A 28 -13.70 -0.56 -1.03
N LEU A 29 -14.42 0.54 -1.30
CA LEU A 29 -14.88 1.40 -0.23
C LEU A 29 -15.98 0.69 0.57
N ALA A 30 -15.83 0.67 1.90
CA ALA A 30 -16.84 0.13 2.79
C ALA A 30 -18.08 1.04 2.84
N ASP A 31 -19.25 0.43 2.98
CA ASP A 31 -20.51 1.16 3.08
C ASP A 31 -20.50 2.11 4.29
N GLY A 32 -21.01 3.32 4.09
CA GLY A 32 -21.03 4.37 5.12
C GLY A 32 -19.82 5.31 5.11
N TYR A 33 -18.79 5.02 4.31
CA TYR A 33 -17.71 5.96 4.03
C TYR A 33 -17.90 6.63 2.67
N ASN A 34 -17.53 7.91 2.57
CA ASN A 34 -17.48 8.59 1.28
C ASN A 34 -16.12 8.36 0.59
N LYS A 35 -16.06 8.54 -0.74
CA LYS A 35 -14.84 8.33 -1.53
C LYS A 35 -13.66 9.20 -1.07
N GLY A 36 -13.94 10.39 -0.53
CA GLY A 36 -12.93 11.28 0.04
C GLY A 36 -12.26 10.72 1.29
N THR A 37 -13.03 10.10 2.20
CA THR A 37 -12.51 9.42 3.39
C THR A 37 -11.65 8.22 3.00
N GLY A 38 -12.08 7.42 2.03
CA GLY A 38 -11.28 6.31 1.49
C GLY A 38 -9.97 6.79 0.88
N LEU A 39 -10.03 7.83 0.05
CA LEU A 39 -8.83 8.44 -0.56
C LEU A 39 -7.87 8.98 0.51
N GLY A 40 -8.37 9.69 1.51
CA GLY A 40 -7.56 10.22 2.61
C GLY A 40 -6.88 9.12 3.42
N ALA A 41 -7.59 8.04 3.71
CA ALA A 41 -7.04 6.87 4.41
C ALA A 41 -5.88 6.23 3.62
N GLU A 42 -6.04 6.05 2.31
CA GLU A 42 -5.01 5.49 1.42
C GLU A 42 -3.78 6.41 1.28
N ILE A 43 -3.98 7.73 1.23
CA ILE A 43 -2.89 8.73 1.20
C ILE A 43 -2.06 8.64 2.49
N ILE A 44 -2.72 8.71 3.64
CA ILE A 44 -2.04 8.70 4.94
C ILE A 44 -1.36 7.36 5.19
N GLY A 45 -2.04 6.25 4.89
CA GLY A 45 -1.49 4.90 5.03
C GLY A 45 -0.24 4.71 4.17
N THR A 46 -0.28 5.15 2.91
CA THR A 46 0.87 5.07 2.01
C THR A 46 2.00 6.01 2.43
N PHE A 47 1.66 7.21 2.93
CA PHE A 47 2.66 8.13 3.48
C PHE A 47 3.45 7.47 4.61
N VAL A 48 2.77 6.84 5.58
CA VAL A 48 3.43 6.15 6.71
C VAL A 48 4.33 5.03 6.21
N LEU A 49 3.85 4.22 5.26
CA LEU A 49 4.63 3.15 4.66
C LEU A 49 5.90 3.68 3.97
N VAL A 50 5.75 4.62 3.04
CA VAL A 50 6.87 5.13 2.23
C VAL A 50 7.84 5.94 3.09
N TYR A 51 7.35 6.68 4.07
CA TYR A 51 8.19 7.35 5.07
C TYR A 51 9.02 6.35 5.86
N THR A 52 8.43 5.22 6.26
CA THR A 52 9.15 4.15 6.97
C THR A 52 10.20 3.52 6.07
N VAL A 53 9.92 3.31 4.77
CA VAL A 53 10.90 2.83 3.79
C VAL A 53 12.11 3.77 3.74
N PHE A 54 11.89 5.07 3.56
CA PHE A 54 12.97 6.06 3.54
C PHE A 54 13.73 6.12 4.87
N SER A 55 13.05 5.99 6.01
CA SER A 55 13.68 5.98 7.33
C SER A 55 14.48 4.70 7.61
N ALA A 56 14.03 3.57 7.06
CA ALA A 56 14.67 2.25 7.16
C ALA A 56 15.80 2.04 6.14
N THR A 57 16.08 3.06 5.33
CA THR A 57 17.12 3.05 4.31
C THR A 57 18.49 3.30 4.95
N ASP A 58 19.41 2.34 4.90
CA ASP A 58 20.77 2.52 5.40
C ASP A 58 21.63 3.27 4.35
N PRO A 59 22.06 4.53 4.62
CA PRO A 59 22.86 5.30 3.66
C PRO A 59 24.30 4.77 3.49
N LYS A 60 24.75 3.83 4.34
CA LYS A 60 26.11 3.26 4.29
C LYS A 60 26.18 1.87 3.63
N ARG A 61 25.03 1.25 3.36
CA ARG A 61 24.95 -0.04 2.67
C ARG A 61 24.18 0.14 1.37
N SER A 62 24.91 0.40 0.29
CA SER A 62 24.41 0.17 -1.06
C SER A 62 24.56 -1.31 -1.38
N GLU A 63 23.56 -1.90 -2.05
CA GLU A 63 23.69 -3.24 -2.60
C GLU A 63 24.94 -3.35 -3.50
N ARG A 64 25.56 -4.52 -3.48
CA ARG A 64 26.95 -4.74 -3.90
C ARG A 64 27.24 -4.45 -5.39
N ASP A 65 26.25 -4.11 -6.21
CA ASP A 65 26.42 -3.67 -7.61
C ASP A 65 25.33 -2.68 -8.08
N SER A 66 24.57 -2.06 -7.16
CA SER A 66 23.46 -1.17 -7.51
C SER A 66 23.38 0.00 -6.52
N HIS A 67 23.02 1.20 -6.99
CA HIS A 67 22.80 2.38 -6.14
C HIS A 67 21.52 2.27 -5.28
N ILE A 68 21.03 1.05 -5.06
CA ILE A 68 19.81 0.76 -4.31
C ILE A 68 20.22 0.58 -2.84
N PRO A 69 19.68 1.38 -1.93
CA PRO A 69 20.06 1.31 -0.53
C PRO A 69 19.40 0.10 0.16
N VAL A 70 20.12 -0.52 1.08
CA VAL A 70 19.64 -1.70 1.83
C VAL A 70 18.57 -1.25 2.83
N LEU A 71 17.39 -1.89 2.73
CA LEU A 71 16.24 -1.62 3.58
C LEU A 71 16.25 -2.55 4.80
N ALA A 72 15.89 -2.02 5.98
CA ALA A 72 15.56 -2.84 7.15
C ALA A 72 14.12 -3.40 6.99
N PRO A 73 13.92 -4.72 6.77
CA PRO A 73 12.62 -5.26 6.41
C PRO A 73 11.62 -5.27 7.58
N LEU A 74 12.11 -5.34 8.82
CA LEU A 74 11.27 -5.45 10.01
C LEU A 74 10.42 -4.17 10.26
N PRO A 75 10.99 -2.94 10.27
CA PRO A 75 10.19 -1.72 10.37
C PRO A 75 9.17 -1.57 9.24
N ILE A 76 9.53 -1.95 8.02
CA ILE A 76 8.64 -1.84 6.85
C ILE A 76 7.44 -2.77 7.03
N GLY A 77 7.67 -4.04 7.39
CA GLY A 77 6.60 -4.99 7.68
C GLY A 77 5.69 -4.54 8.82
N PHE A 78 6.26 -3.94 9.87
CA PHE A 78 5.48 -3.41 10.98
C PHE A 78 4.64 -2.18 10.60
N ALA A 79 5.17 -1.29 9.75
CA ALA A 79 4.39 -0.17 9.22
C ALA A 79 3.21 -0.64 8.38
N VAL A 80 3.40 -1.64 7.51
CA VAL A 80 2.31 -2.28 6.77
C VAL A 80 1.26 -2.83 7.75
N PHE A 81 1.69 -3.58 8.76
CA PHE A 81 0.78 -4.15 9.77
C PHE A 81 -0.05 -3.08 10.49
N MET A 82 0.58 -2.01 10.97
CA MET A 82 -0.11 -0.92 11.66
C MET A 82 -1.11 -0.19 10.75
N VAL A 83 -0.75 0.05 9.50
CA VAL A 83 -1.66 0.68 8.53
C VAL A 83 -2.86 -0.22 8.28
N HIS A 84 -2.65 -1.54 8.11
CA HIS A 84 -3.75 -2.49 7.94
C HIS A 84 -4.73 -2.46 9.12
N LEU A 85 -4.23 -2.45 10.37
CA LEU A 85 -5.10 -2.36 11.55
C LEU A 85 -6.00 -1.11 11.53
N ALA A 86 -5.52 0.00 10.97
CA ALA A 86 -6.26 1.26 10.90
C ALA A 86 -7.19 1.37 9.68
N THR A 87 -6.80 0.85 8.51
CA THR A 87 -7.48 1.11 7.23
C THR A 87 -8.33 -0.05 6.70
N ILE A 88 -8.23 -1.25 7.29
CA ILE A 88 -9.09 -2.40 6.93
C ILE A 88 -10.59 -2.04 6.96
N PRO A 89 -11.13 -1.37 8.00
CA PRO A 89 -12.56 -1.09 8.07
C PRO A 89 -13.08 -0.08 7.03
N ILE A 90 -12.18 0.67 6.38
CA ILE A 90 -12.54 1.76 5.46
C ILE A 90 -12.45 1.29 4.01
N THR A 91 -11.34 0.64 3.63
CA THR A 91 -11.03 0.30 2.22
C THR A 91 -10.50 -1.13 2.02
N GLY A 92 -10.39 -1.91 3.11
CA GLY A 92 -9.66 -3.18 3.09
C GLY A 92 -8.13 -3.01 2.97
N THR A 93 -7.62 -1.77 3.07
CA THR A 93 -6.20 -1.37 2.93
C THR A 93 -5.61 -1.68 1.55
N GLY A 94 -5.54 -0.66 0.69
CA GLY A 94 -4.87 -0.73 -0.60
C GLY A 94 -3.36 -0.60 -0.43
N ILE A 95 -2.88 0.63 -0.20
CA ILE A 95 -1.49 1.14 -0.05
C ILE A 95 -0.45 0.61 -1.05
N ASN A 96 -0.87 -0.24 -1.97
CA ASN A 96 -0.09 -0.97 -2.95
C ASN A 96 -0.97 -1.17 -4.20
N PRO A 97 -0.80 -0.32 -5.23
CA PRO A 97 -1.60 -0.38 -6.44
C PRO A 97 -1.55 -1.74 -7.15
N ALA A 98 -0.41 -2.45 -7.10
CA ALA A 98 -0.27 -3.77 -7.72
C ALA A 98 -1.13 -4.83 -7.02
N ARG A 99 -1.21 -4.77 -5.68
CA ARG A 99 -2.08 -5.64 -4.88
C ARG A 99 -3.56 -5.35 -5.15
N SER A 100 -3.94 -4.08 -5.22
CA SER A 100 -5.33 -3.69 -5.51
C SER A 100 -5.71 -4.06 -6.95
N PHE A 101 -4.83 -3.83 -7.92
CA PHE A 101 -5.07 -4.17 -9.32
C PHE A 101 -5.18 -5.68 -9.55
N GLY A 102 -4.27 -6.48 -8.98
CA GLY A 102 -4.33 -7.93 -9.12
C GLY A 102 -5.64 -8.52 -8.57
N ALA A 103 -6.09 -8.02 -7.42
CA ALA A 103 -7.36 -8.44 -6.85
C ALA A 103 -8.57 -7.98 -7.70
N ALA A 104 -8.56 -6.74 -8.22
CA ALA A 104 -9.61 -6.24 -9.11
C ALA A 104 -9.73 -7.05 -10.41
N VAL A 105 -8.61 -7.46 -11.02
CA VAL A 105 -8.59 -8.28 -12.23
C VAL A 105 -9.16 -9.69 -11.98
N ILE A 106 -8.80 -10.32 -10.85
CA ILE A 106 -9.26 -11.68 -10.53
C ILE A 106 -10.71 -11.67 -10.04
N TYR A 107 -11.11 -10.65 -9.29
CA TYR A 107 -12.46 -10.52 -8.74
C TYR A 107 -13.47 -10.03 -9.79
N ASN A 108 -13.04 -9.11 -10.66
CA ASN A 108 -13.74 -8.60 -11.84
C ASN A 108 -15.21 -8.20 -11.58
N GLN A 109 -15.45 -7.36 -10.57
CA GLN A 109 -16.76 -6.79 -10.24
C GLN A 109 -16.80 -5.29 -10.53
N GLU A 110 -17.97 -4.78 -10.92
CA GLU A 110 -18.17 -3.36 -11.28
C GLU A 110 -17.75 -2.42 -10.15
N LYS A 111 -18.18 -2.70 -8.91
CA LYS A 111 -17.85 -1.87 -7.74
C LYS A 111 -16.34 -1.78 -7.48
N ALA A 112 -15.63 -2.90 -7.62
CA ALA A 112 -14.17 -2.92 -7.46
C ALA A 112 -13.46 -2.07 -8.52
N TRP A 113 -13.93 -2.11 -9.77
CA TRP A 113 -13.39 -1.27 -10.85
C TRP A 113 -13.73 0.22 -10.66
N ASP A 114 -14.93 0.54 -10.18
CA ASP A 114 -15.38 1.91 -9.90
C ASP A 114 -14.60 2.60 -8.76
N ASP A 115 -14.13 1.83 -7.78
CA ASP A 115 -13.31 2.33 -6.67
C ASP A 115 -11.80 2.21 -6.95
N GLN A 116 -11.39 1.46 -7.98
CA GLN A 116 -9.98 1.14 -8.27
C GLN A 116 -9.07 2.37 -8.39
N TRP A 117 -9.59 3.48 -8.93
CA TRP A 117 -8.81 4.70 -9.12
C TRP A 117 -8.28 5.28 -7.79
N ILE A 118 -8.99 5.06 -6.68
CA ILE A 118 -8.60 5.53 -5.34
C ILE A 118 -7.28 4.86 -4.92
N PHE A 119 -7.12 3.58 -5.25
CA PHE A 119 -5.94 2.77 -4.93
C PHE A 119 -4.74 3.03 -5.85
N TRP A 120 -4.90 3.87 -6.86
CA TRP A 120 -3.78 4.42 -7.64
C TRP A 120 -3.45 5.83 -7.18
N VAL A 121 -4.45 6.71 -7.18
CA VAL A 121 -4.26 8.13 -6.86
C VAL A 121 -3.82 8.33 -5.42
N GLY A 122 -4.45 7.64 -4.46
CA GLY A 122 -4.12 7.75 -3.04
C GLY A 122 -2.66 7.38 -2.75
N PRO A 123 -2.22 6.17 -3.13
CA PRO A 123 -0.85 5.75 -2.90
C PRO A 123 0.21 6.61 -3.61
N MET A 124 -0.05 7.06 -4.84
CA MET A 124 0.91 7.93 -5.56
C MET A 124 1.09 9.28 -4.85
N ILE A 125 0.00 9.88 -4.38
CA ILE A 125 0.05 11.14 -3.62
C ILE A 125 0.77 10.93 -2.28
N GLY A 126 0.43 9.88 -1.54
CA GLY A 126 1.06 9.57 -0.25
C GLY A 126 2.56 9.31 -0.38
N ALA A 127 2.97 8.56 -1.41
CA ALA A 127 4.37 8.28 -1.71
C ALA A 127 5.15 9.54 -2.08
N ALA A 128 4.59 10.39 -2.96
CA ALA A 128 5.20 11.65 -3.34
C ALA A 128 5.37 12.59 -2.14
N ALA A 129 4.33 12.72 -1.29
CA ALA A 129 4.40 13.51 -0.08
C ALA A 129 5.48 13.01 0.90
N ALA A 130 5.59 11.70 1.09
CA ALA A 130 6.62 11.09 1.94
C ALA A 130 8.03 11.33 1.40
N ALA A 131 8.23 11.19 0.08
CA ALA A 131 9.51 11.47 -0.58
C ALA A 131 9.91 12.94 -0.42
N LEU A 132 8.99 13.87 -0.67
CA LEU A 132 9.22 15.30 -0.49
C LEU A 132 9.55 15.64 0.97
N TYR A 133 8.80 15.09 1.92
CA TYR A 133 9.04 15.30 3.35
C TYR A 133 10.44 14.82 3.76
N HIS A 134 10.81 13.59 3.38
CA HIS A 134 12.12 13.05 3.70
C HIS A 134 13.27 13.85 3.04
N GLN A 135 13.12 14.20 1.76
CA GLN A 135 14.17 14.86 0.99
C GLN A 135 14.35 16.34 1.35
N PHE A 136 13.26 17.08 1.56
CA PHE A 136 13.33 18.53 1.78
C PHE A 136 13.32 18.93 3.24
N VAL A 137 12.66 18.19 4.13
CA VAL A 137 12.57 18.56 5.55
C VAL A 137 13.71 17.90 6.32
N LEU A 138 13.81 16.58 6.27
CA LEU A 138 14.78 15.85 7.10
C LEU A 138 16.22 15.97 6.59
N ARG A 139 16.44 15.84 5.28
CA ARG A 139 17.80 15.97 4.72
C ARG A 139 18.31 17.41 4.82
N ALA A 140 17.46 18.41 4.62
CA ALA A 140 17.85 19.82 4.78
C ALA A 140 18.12 20.17 6.26
N ALA A 141 17.31 19.65 7.19
CA ALA A 141 17.57 19.82 8.63
C ALA A 141 18.88 19.13 9.07
N GLY A 142 19.17 17.94 8.55
CA GLY A 142 20.41 17.22 8.82
C GLY A 142 21.66 17.94 8.28
N ILE A 143 21.59 18.52 7.09
CA ILE A 143 22.69 19.31 6.52
C ILE A 143 22.93 20.58 7.34
N LYS A 144 21.87 21.28 7.76
CA LYS A 144 22.00 22.47 8.62
C LYS A 144 22.61 22.15 9.99
N SER A 145 22.21 21.05 10.63
CA SER A 145 22.78 20.69 11.94
C SER A 145 24.26 20.33 11.84
N LEU A 146 24.66 19.54 10.83
CA LEU A 146 26.06 19.19 10.56
C LEU A 146 26.91 20.42 10.18
N GLY A 147 26.34 21.37 9.43
CA GLY A 147 26.99 22.64 9.13
C GLY A 147 27.22 23.50 10.37
N SER A 148 26.25 23.55 11.29
CA SER A 148 26.35 24.28 12.56
C SER A 148 27.47 23.73 13.46
N PHE A 149 27.61 22.40 13.57
CA PHE A 149 28.69 21.79 14.34
C PHE A 149 30.08 21.99 13.71
N ARG A 150 30.17 22.02 12.38
CA ARG A 150 31.44 22.28 11.68
C ARG A 150 31.87 23.74 11.69
N SER A 151 30.93 24.68 11.81
CA SER A 151 31.22 26.12 11.84
C SER A 151 31.68 26.63 13.21
N SER A 152 31.60 25.81 14.26
CA SER A 152 31.93 26.18 15.63
C SER A 152 33.28 25.64 16.12
N ALA A 153 34.13 25.14 15.21
CA ALA A 153 35.45 24.58 15.49
C ALA A 153 36.56 25.41 14.84
#